data_AF-A0A0J7KYP0-F1
#
_entry.id   AF-A0A0J7KYP0-F1
#
_cell.length_a   1.000
_cell.length_b   1.000
_cell.length_c   1.000
_cell.angle_alpha   90.00
_cell.angle_beta   90.00
_cell.angle_gamma   90.00
#
_symmetry.space_group_name_H-M   'P 1'
#
loop_
_entity.id
_entity.type
_entity.pdbx_description
1 polymer ?
#
loop_
_entity_poly.entity_id
_entity_poly.type
_entity_poly.pdbx_seq_one_letter_code
_entity_poly.pdbx_strand_id
1 'polypeptide(L)'
;MCPPQLRVSQEDTVEDCLAAIASGGSSGTQLRRRTSVSLLSNEQVRTSVVRELVQTERDFVKILRDVAEGYIAECRRRADMFTEEQIETIFINLEELLDFQSEFLKDLEACIDWNAPHKSCVGECFLNHVSSII
;
A
#
# COMPACT_ATOMS: atom_id res chain seq x y z
N MET A 1 46.61 10.53 0.07
CA MET A 1 45.13 10.38 0.17
C MET A 1 44.81 8.95 -0.22
N CYS A 2 44.32 8.13 0.70
CA CYS A 2 43.95 6.73 0.42
C CYS A 2 42.46 6.67 0.08
N PRO A 3 42.04 5.85 -0.91
CA PRO A 3 40.63 5.69 -1.24
C PRO A 3 39.88 5.01 -0.08
N PRO A 4 38.61 5.36 0.15
CA PRO A 4 37.81 4.70 1.18
C PRO A 4 37.65 3.22 0.82
N GLN A 5 38.20 2.33 1.64
CA GLN A 5 37.89 0.91 1.56
C GLN A 5 36.44 0.73 2.03
N LEU A 6 35.56 0.45 1.09
CA LEU A 6 34.20 0.00 1.36
C LEU A 6 34.31 -1.33 2.11
N ARG A 7 34.14 -1.31 3.43
CA ARG A 7 33.92 -2.54 4.17
C ARG A 7 32.59 -3.11 3.69
N VAL A 8 32.65 -4.15 2.88
CA VAL A 8 31.56 -5.11 2.73
C VAL A 8 31.33 -5.68 4.12
N SER A 9 30.30 -5.19 4.82
CA SER A 9 29.74 -5.95 5.93
C SER A 9 29.19 -7.22 5.31
N GLN A 10 29.89 -8.34 5.49
CA GLN A 10 29.28 -9.65 5.31
C GLN A 10 28.08 -9.64 6.24
N GLU A 11 26.90 -9.56 5.66
CA GLU A 11 25.67 -9.82 6.39
C GLU A 11 25.76 -11.28 6.83
N ASP A 12 25.77 -11.48 8.16
CA ASP A 12 25.78 -12.80 8.74
C ASP A 12 24.64 -13.60 8.09
N THR A 13 25.01 -14.74 7.50
CA THR A 13 24.05 -15.64 6.88
C THR A 13 23.00 -16.04 7.91
N VAL A 14 21.77 -16.29 7.46
CA VAL A 14 20.64 -16.67 8.31
C VAL A 14 20.97 -17.80 9.29
N GLU A 15 21.91 -18.69 8.93
CA GLU A 15 22.46 -19.73 9.81
C GLU A 15 23.18 -19.20 11.07
N ASP A 16 23.97 -18.12 10.97
CA ASP A 16 24.78 -17.60 12.08
C ASP A 16 23.90 -16.95 13.16
N CYS A 17 22.80 -16.32 12.75
CA CYS A 17 21.80 -15.79 13.66
C CYS A 17 21.04 -16.91 14.39
N LEU A 18 20.67 -18.01 13.70
CA LEU A 18 20.07 -19.18 14.36
C LEU A 18 21.03 -19.81 15.38
N ALA A 19 22.33 -19.90 15.06
CA ALA A 19 23.35 -20.42 15.96
C ALA A 19 23.52 -19.54 17.22
N ALA A 20 23.46 -18.21 17.08
CA ALA A 20 23.57 -17.27 18.20
C ALA A 20 22.35 -17.31 19.14
N ILE A 21 21.14 -17.52 18.61
CA ILE A 21 19.91 -17.66 19.41
C ILE A 21 19.93 -18.98 20.20
N ALA A 22 20.39 -20.07 19.57
CA ALA A 22 20.62 -21.34 20.27
C ALA A 22 21.67 -21.21 21.39
N SER A 23 22.54 -20.19 21.32
CA SER A 23 23.60 -19.91 22.29
C SER A 23 23.22 -18.90 23.39
N GLY A 24 21.98 -18.40 23.42
CA GLY A 24 21.45 -17.63 24.56
C GLY A 24 21.97 -16.19 24.71
N GLY A 25 22.51 -15.56 23.67
CA GLY A 25 23.03 -14.19 23.74
C GLY A 25 21.95 -13.09 23.70
N SER A 26 21.78 -12.34 24.78
CA SER A 26 20.88 -11.16 24.84
C SER A 26 21.65 -9.85 24.62
N SER A 27 21.31 -9.09 23.57
CA SER A 27 21.70 -7.68 23.42
C SER A 27 20.58 -6.82 22.83
N GLY A 28 19.82 -6.20 23.73
CA GLY A 28 19.45 -4.78 23.75
C GLY A 28 18.83 -4.11 22.51
N THR A 29 17.49 -4.07 22.50
CA THR A 29 16.60 -2.96 22.06
C THR A 29 16.66 -2.38 20.63
N GLN A 30 17.79 -2.27 19.92
CA GLN A 30 17.81 -1.85 18.50
C GLN A 30 17.57 -3.01 17.53
N LEU A 31 17.87 -4.24 17.98
CA LEU A 31 17.52 -5.46 17.26
C LEU A 31 16.00 -5.67 17.18
N ARG A 32 15.21 -5.11 18.11
CA ARG A 32 13.78 -5.42 18.25
C ARG A 32 12.89 -4.99 17.09
N ARG A 33 13.24 -3.90 16.39
CA ARG A 33 12.45 -3.41 15.24
C ARG A 33 12.80 -4.12 13.93
N ARG A 34 14.04 -4.64 13.81
CA ARG A 34 14.46 -5.47 12.66
C ARG A 34 14.11 -6.95 12.87
N THR A 35 14.09 -7.43 14.11
CA THR A 35 13.67 -8.82 14.44
C THR A 35 12.17 -9.04 14.30
N SER A 36 11.32 -8.02 14.42
CA SER A 36 9.87 -8.22 14.31
C SER A 36 9.43 -8.66 12.91
N VAL A 37 10.13 -8.24 11.84
CA VAL A 37 9.94 -8.77 10.49
C VAL A 37 10.73 -10.07 10.30
N SER A 38 11.91 -10.19 10.92
CA SER A 38 12.78 -11.38 10.80
C SER A 38 12.28 -12.64 11.53
N LEU A 39 11.13 -12.58 12.20
CA LEU A 39 10.45 -13.72 12.83
C LEU A 39 9.17 -14.15 12.09
N LEU A 40 8.70 -13.37 11.11
CA LEU A 40 7.49 -13.69 10.36
C LEU A 40 7.83 -14.64 9.22
N SER A 41 7.03 -15.67 9.04
CA SER A 41 7.11 -16.52 7.86
C SER A 41 6.77 -15.70 6.61
N ASN A 42 7.26 -16.13 5.44
CA ASN A 42 6.90 -15.51 4.16
C ASN A 42 5.38 -15.44 3.95
N GLU A 43 4.63 -16.42 4.45
CA GLU A 43 3.16 -16.43 4.40
C GLU A 43 2.54 -15.35 5.29
N GLN A 44 3.09 -15.11 6.47
CA GLN A 44 2.65 -14.04 7.36
C GLN A 44 2.93 -12.67 6.73
N VAL A 45 4.12 -12.49 6.16
CA VAL A 45 4.48 -11.25 5.44
C VAL A 45 3.53 -11.02 4.27
N ARG A 46 3.31 -12.03 3.43
CA ARG A 46 2.41 -11.91 2.26
C ARG A 46 0.96 -11.66 2.67
N THR A 47 0.50 -12.28 3.75
CA THR A 47 -0.84 -12.01 4.32
C THR A 47 -0.97 -10.55 4.74
N SER A 48 0.03 -9.99 5.42
CA SER A 48 0.03 -8.59 5.84
C SER A 48 0.01 -7.64 4.65
N VAL A 49 0.85 -7.89 3.63
CA VAL A 49 0.91 -7.07 2.41
C VAL A 49 -0.44 -7.07 1.69
N VAL A 50 -1.08 -8.22 1.52
CA VAL A 50 -2.39 -8.30 0.85
C VAL A 50 -3.46 -7.53 1.63
N ARG A 51 -3.46 -7.63 2.97
CA ARG A 51 -4.40 -6.90 3.82
C ARG A 51 -4.17 -5.40 3.76
N GLU A 52 -2.90 -4.99 3.84
CA GLU A 52 -2.51 -3.58 3.75
C GLU A 52 -2.94 -3.00 2.40
N LEU A 53 -2.68 -3.70 1.30
CA LEU A 53 -3.07 -3.28 -0.04
C LEU A 53 -4.57 -2.95 -0.14
N VAL A 54 -5.43 -3.88 0.29
CA VAL A 54 -6.89 -3.65 0.23
C VAL A 54 -7.31 -2.53 1.18
N GLN A 55 -6.71 -2.46 2.37
CA GLN A 55 -7.06 -1.42 3.34
C GLN A 55 -6.68 -0.04 2.82
N THR A 56 -5.49 0.12 2.26
CA THR A 56 -5.05 1.39 1.68
C THR A 56 -5.91 1.80 0.50
N GLU A 57 -6.36 0.83 -0.32
CA GLU A 57 -7.23 1.11 -1.46
C GLU A 57 -8.63 1.58 -1.01
N ARG A 58 -9.20 0.93 0.02
CA ARG A 58 -10.46 1.37 0.65
C ARG A 58 -10.36 2.79 1.18
N ASP A 59 -9.28 3.10 1.89
CA ASP A 59 -9.04 4.42 2.45
C ASP A 59 -8.89 5.47 1.34
N PHE A 60 -8.25 5.12 0.23
CA PHE A 60 -8.11 6.00 -0.92
C PHE A 60 -9.47 6.29 -1.60
N VAL A 61 -10.25 5.26 -1.93
CA VAL A 61 -11.60 5.42 -2.49
C VAL A 61 -12.50 6.23 -1.56
N LYS A 62 -12.39 6.02 -0.24
CA LYS A 62 -13.13 6.80 0.75
C LYS A 62 -12.76 8.28 0.68
N ILE A 63 -11.47 8.62 0.60
CA ILE A 63 -11.03 10.02 0.50
C ILE A 63 -11.55 10.65 -0.79
N LEU A 64 -11.47 9.96 -1.92
CA LEU A 64 -12.01 10.45 -3.20
C LEU A 64 -13.51 10.74 -3.08
N ARG A 65 -14.27 9.83 -2.46
CA ARG A 65 -15.69 10.00 -2.20
C ARG A 65 -15.99 11.20 -1.30
N ASP A 66 -15.26 11.32 -0.19
CA ASP A 66 -15.40 12.45 0.74
C ASP A 66 -15.12 13.79 0.02
N VAL A 67 -14.17 13.81 -0.92
CA VAL A 67 -13.88 15.01 -1.72
C VAL A 67 -14.99 15.33 -2.71
N ALA A 68 -15.49 14.33 -3.44
CA ALA A 68 -16.58 14.51 -4.40
C ALA A 68 -17.89 14.95 -3.72
N GLU A 69 -18.31 14.22 -2.69
CA GLU A 69 -19.58 14.46 -1.99
C GLU A 69 -19.52 15.67 -1.04
N GLY A 70 -18.33 15.96 -0.48
CA GLY A 70 -18.15 17.05 0.48
C GLY A 70 -17.76 18.38 -0.15
N TYR A 71 -16.75 18.40 -1.02
CA TYR A 71 -16.21 19.64 -1.56
C TYR A 71 -16.80 19.97 -2.94
N ILE A 72 -16.81 19.03 -3.89
CA ILE A 72 -17.29 19.30 -5.26
C ILE A 72 -18.78 19.63 -5.24
N ALA A 73 -19.59 18.81 -4.57
CA ALA A 73 -21.03 19.04 -4.46
C ALA A 73 -21.37 20.40 -3.81
N GLU A 74 -20.64 20.79 -2.76
CA GLU A 74 -20.86 22.09 -2.10
C GLU A 74 -20.39 23.28 -2.94
N CYS A 75 -19.28 23.14 -3.68
CA CYS A 75 -18.85 24.15 -4.64
C CYS A 75 -19.90 24.37 -5.73
N ARG A 76 -20.46 23.30 -6.30
CA ARG A 76 -21.54 23.38 -7.30
C ARG A 76 -22.83 23.99 -6.73
N ARG A 77 -23.12 23.77 -5.43
CA ARG A 77 -24.28 24.38 -4.74
C ARG A 77 -24.15 25.89 -4.57
N ARG A 78 -22.93 26.43 -4.51
CA ARG A 78 -22.62 27.87 -4.41
C ARG A 78 -22.06 28.43 -5.71
N ALA A 79 -22.91 28.41 -6.74
CA ALA A 79 -22.60 28.94 -8.08
C ALA A 79 -22.26 30.45 -8.10
N ASP A 80 -22.53 31.18 -7.02
CA ASP A 80 -22.11 32.56 -6.82
C ASP A 80 -20.62 32.71 -6.47
N MET A 81 -19.99 31.64 -5.98
CA MET A 81 -18.58 31.63 -5.55
C MET A 81 -17.64 30.94 -6.53
N PHE A 82 -18.12 29.90 -7.22
CA PHE A 82 -17.31 29.12 -8.15
C PHE A 82 -18.08 28.90 -9.45
N THR A 83 -17.44 29.19 -10.58
CA THR A 83 -17.94 28.75 -11.89
C THR A 83 -17.61 27.29 -12.12
N GLU A 84 -18.33 26.61 -13.02
CA GLU A 84 -18.04 25.21 -13.34
C GLU A 84 -16.59 25.01 -13.85
N GLU A 85 -16.08 25.94 -14.67
CA GLU A 85 -14.70 25.91 -15.16
C GLU A 85 -13.66 25.98 -14.03
N GLN A 86 -13.94 26.76 -12.96
CA GLN A 86 -13.07 26.80 -11.78
C GLN A 86 -13.13 25.50 -10.99
N ILE A 87 -14.32 24.89 -10.89
CA ILE A 87 -14.51 23.60 -10.22
C ILE A 87 -13.73 22.51 -10.99
N GLU A 88 -13.89 22.43 -12.31
CA GLU A 88 -13.13 21.53 -13.18
C GLU A 88 -11.62 21.77 -13.08
N THR A 89 -11.17 23.03 -12.98
CA THR A 89 -9.74 23.34 -12.82
C THR A 89 -9.18 22.89 -11.45
N ILE A 90 -9.96 23.04 -10.37
CA ILE A 90 -9.52 22.70 -9.01
C ILE A 90 -9.54 21.18 -8.79
N PHE A 91 -10.61 20.51 -9.21
CA PHE A 91 -10.86 19.10 -8.92
C PHE A 91 -10.47 18.17 -10.07
N ILE A 92 -10.17 18.72 -11.26
CA ILE A 92 -9.74 17.95 -12.44
C ILE A 92 -10.76 16.84 -12.72
N ASN A 93 -10.31 15.63 -13.04
CA ASN A 93 -11.13 14.47 -13.35
C ASN A 93 -11.35 13.58 -12.11
N LEU A 94 -11.44 14.16 -10.91
CA LEU A 94 -11.55 13.40 -9.67
C LEU A 94 -12.78 12.48 -9.63
N GLU A 95 -13.91 12.91 -10.20
CA GLU A 95 -15.12 12.08 -10.27
C GLU A 95 -14.91 10.84 -11.16
N GLU A 96 -14.24 11.00 -12.32
CA GLU A 96 -13.87 9.88 -13.19
C GLU A 96 -12.87 8.94 -12.50
N LEU A 97 -11.90 9.50 -11.78
CA LEU A 97 -10.94 8.73 -10.98
C LEU A 97 -11.66 7.95 -9.87
N LEU A 98 -12.63 8.55 -9.18
CA LEU A 98 -13.42 7.88 -8.15
C LEU A 98 -14.21 6.71 -8.73
N ASP A 99 -14.81 6.88 -9.91
CA ASP A 99 -15.55 5.80 -10.58
C ASP A 99 -14.62 4.64 -10.92
N PHE A 100 -13.48 4.93 -11.56
CA PHE A 100 -12.46 3.93 -11.87
C PHE A 100 -11.97 3.21 -10.61
N GLN A 101 -11.61 3.96 -9.56
CA GLN A 101 -11.06 3.37 -8.34
C GLN A 101 -12.11 2.57 -7.56
N SER A 102 -13.38 2.95 -7.65
CA SER A 102 -14.48 2.19 -7.05
C SER A 102 -14.66 0.84 -7.74
N GLU A 103 -14.53 0.78 -9.07
CA GLU A 103 -14.56 -0.48 -9.83
C GLU A 103 -13.31 -1.32 -9.54
N PHE A 104 -12.13 -0.72 -9.58
CA PHE A 104 -10.87 -1.38 -9.27
C PHE A 104 -10.87 -2.00 -7.87
N LEU A 105 -11.31 -1.26 -6.84
CA LEU A 105 -11.39 -1.76 -5.47
C LEU A 105 -12.33 -2.98 -5.37
N LYS A 106 -13.48 -2.93 -6.02
CA LYS A 106 -14.44 -4.04 -6.02
C LYS A 106 -13.83 -5.30 -6.61
N ASP A 107 -13.12 -5.18 -7.74
CA ASP A 107 -12.46 -6.30 -8.39
C ASP A 107 -11.26 -6.81 -7.58
N LEU A 108 -10.49 -5.90 -6.98
CA LEU A 108 -9.37 -6.24 -6.10
C LEU A 108 -9.86 -7.06 -4.90
N GLU A 109 -10.95 -6.67 -4.25
CA GLU A 109 -11.57 -7.39 -3.15
C GLU A 109 -12.08 -8.78 -3.56
N ALA A 110 -12.58 -8.91 -4.78
CA ALA A 110 -13.03 -10.19 -5.35
C ALA A 110 -11.87 -11.17 -5.59
N CYS A 111 -10.65 -10.68 -5.82
CA CYS A 111 -9.45 -11.51 -5.99
C CYS A 111 -8.87 -12.05 -4.67
N ILE A 112 -9.36 -11.61 -3.50
CA ILE A 112 -8.79 -11.99 -2.20
C ILE A 112 -9.43 -13.26 -1.64
N ASP A 113 -8.59 -14.25 -1.33
CA ASP A 113 -8.99 -15.34 -0.43
C ASP A 113 -8.87 -14.87 1.01
N TRP A 114 -9.99 -14.44 1.60
CA TRP A 114 -10.02 -13.92 2.97
C TRP A 114 -9.66 -14.97 4.05
N ASN A 115 -9.77 -16.27 3.73
CA ASN A 115 -9.38 -17.35 4.64
C ASN A 115 -7.88 -17.64 4.54
N ALA A 116 -7.27 -17.43 3.36
CA ALA A 116 -5.84 -17.59 3.14
C ALA A 116 -5.25 -16.45 2.28
N PRO A 117 -5.10 -15.21 2.82
CA PRO A 117 -4.75 -14.05 2.01
C PRO A 117 -3.40 -14.16 1.29
N HIS A 118 -2.44 -14.88 1.88
CA HIS A 118 -1.14 -15.18 1.26
C HIS A 118 -1.23 -16.01 -0.04
N LYS A 119 -2.37 -16.66 -0.32
CA LYS A 119 -2.60 -17.40 -1.58
C LYS A 119 -3.28 -16.56 -2.65
N SER A 120 -3.72 -15.34 -2.32
CA SER A 120 -4.42 -14.45 -3.26
C SER A 120 -3.53 -14.08 -4.46
N CYS A 121 -4.16 -13.99 -5.63
CA CYS A 121 -3.54 -13.63 -6.90
C CYS A 121 -4.07 -12.26 -7.36
N VAL A 122 -3.49 -11.18 -6.84
CA VAL A 122 -3.95 -9.82 -7.13
C VAL A 122 -3.39 -9.23 -8.42
N GLY A 123 -2.28 -9.79 -8.96
CA GLY A 123 -1.56 -9.20 -10.09
C GLY A 123 -2.40 -9.08 -11.36
N GLU A 124 -3.27 -10.06 -11.64
CA GLU A 124 -4.16 -10.04 -12.80
C GLU A 124 -5.20 -8.91 -12.72
N CYS A 125 -5.67 -8.58 -11.50
CA CYS A 125 -6.57 -7.45 -11.27
C CYS A 125 -5.95 -6.15 -11.77
N PHE A 126 -4.67 -5.89 -11.45
CA PHE A 126 -3.97 -4.69 -11.93
C PHE A 126 -3.86 -4.69 -13.44
N LEU A 127 -3.45 -5.81 -14.05
CA LEU A 127 -3.28 -5.91 -15.51
C LEU A 127 -4.58 -5.65 -16.28
N ASN A 128 -5.71 -6.12 -15.76
CA ASN A 128 -7.02 -5.89 -16.36
C ASN A 128 -7.44 -4.41 -16.34
N HIS A 129 -6.91 -3.62 -15.41
CA HIS A 129 -7.25 -2.21 -15.24
C HIS A 129 -6.22 -1.26 -15.87
N VAL A 130 -5.06 -1.76 -16.35
CA VAL A 130 -4.06 -0.92 -17.06
C VAL A 130 -4.64 -0.28 -18.31
N SER A 131 -5.50 -1.00 -19.05
CA SER A 131 -6.09 -0.50 -20.29
C SER A 131 -7.10 0.65 -20.09
N SER A 132 -7.59 0.85 -18.87
CA SER A 132 -8.53 1.93 -18.55
C SER A 132 -7.82 3.25 -18.15
N ILE A 133 -6.48 3.24 -18.04
CA ILE A 133 -5.65 4.37 -17.63
C ILE A 133 -4.98 5.08 -18.84
N ILE A 134 -5.08 4.53 -20.06
CA ILE A 134 -4.48 5.06 -21.31
C ILE A 134 -5.57 5.43 -22.31
#